data_AF-A0AAX0PH49-F1
#
_entry.id   AF-A0AAX0PH49-F1
#
_cell.length_a   1.000
_cell.length_b   1.000
_cell.length_c   1.000
_cell.angle_alpha   90.00
_cell.angle_beta   90.00
_cell.angle_gamma   90.00
#
_symmetry.space_group_name_H-M   'P 1'
#
loop_
_entity.id
_entity.type
_entity.pdbx_description
1 polymer ?
#
loop_
_entity_poly.entity_id
_entity_poly.type
_entity_poly.pdbx_seq_one_letter_code
_entity_poly.pdbx_strand_id
1 'polypeptide(L)'
;MSKIDYQALREKAEKATCGVWSLEYGEGRFDGDDALIHREVAGYIPICRIEGAHPESGFDEDFQTEQQANAEFIAAANPATVLALLDERERNQQYIKSRDQENEDIALTVGKLRVELEAEKQRAKDLFMENARLKSGIAGLIHLGIRYADVEVMRIAGDAQLSTPCTDSIINSIATGIRIKGE
;
A
#
# COMPACT_ATOMS: atom_id res chain seq x y z
N MET A 1 -18.91 -13.21 -16.60
CA MET A 1 -18.55 -13.93 -15.35
C MET A 1 -19.65 -13.68 -14.33
N SER A 2 -20.28 -14.73 -13.81
CA SER A 2 -21.19 -14.61 -12.67
C SER A 2 -20.40 -14.25 -11.41
N LYS A 3 -21.00 -13.45 -10.53
CA LYS A 3 -20.39 -13.11 -9.23
C LYS A 3 -20.46 -14.35 -8.34
N ILE A 4 -19.32 -14.79 -7.82
CA ILE A 4 -19.26 -15.89 -6.85
C ILE A 4 -19.92 -15.41 -5.55
N ASP A 5 -20.84 -16.19 -5.02
CA ASP A 5 -21.40 -16.01 -3.69
C ASP A 5 -20.51 -16.67 -2.64
N TYR A 6 -19.64 -15.86 -2.03
CA TYR A 6 -18.66 -16.31 -1.04
C TYR A 6 -19.33 -16.75 0.26
N GLN A 7 -20.47 -16.19 0.63
CA GLN A 7 -21.18 -16.57 1.85
C GLN A 7 -21.84 -17.93 1.67
N ALA A 8 -22.49 -18.15 0.52
CA ALA A 8 -23.04 -19.46 0.18
C ALA A 8 -21.93 -20.53 0.08
N LEU A 9 -20.74 -20.18 -0.42
CA LEU A 9 -19.59 -21.08 -0.46
C LEU A 9 -19.08 -21.42 0.95
N ARG A 10 -18.97 -20.42 1.84
CA ARG A 10 -18.57 -20.61 3.24
C ARG A 10 -19.54 -21.57 3.95
N GLU A 11 -20.84 -21.32 3.83
CA GLU A 11 -21.86 -22.18 4.47
C GLU A 11 -21.80 -23.63 3.99
N LYS A 12 -21.50 -23.85 2.71
CA LYS A 12 -21.30 -25.21 2.18
C LYS A 12 -20.04 -25.86 2.75
N ALA A 13 -18.94 -25.13 2.86
CA ALA A 13 -17.70 -25.64 3.42
C ALA A 13 -17.85 -25.96 4.93
N GLU A 14 -18.51 -25.11 5.71
CA GLU A 14 -18.75 -25.34 7.15
C GLU A 14 -19.64 -26.57 7.42
N LYS A 15 -20.59 -26.87 6.53
CA LYS A 15 -21.48 -28.04 6.64
C LYS A 15 -20.85 -29.34 6.14
N ALA A 16 -19.80 -29.26 5.33
CA ALA A 16 -19.11 -30.42 4.79
C ALA A 16 -18.21 -31.08 5.86
N THR A 17 -17.68 -32.27 5.55
CA THR A 17 -16.74 -32.97 6.43
C THR A 17 -15.53 -32.07 6.72
N CYS A 18 -15.39 -31.62 7.96
CA CYS A 18 -14.34 -30.68 8.33
C CYS A 18 -12.94 -31.31 8.25
N GLY A 19 -11.89 -30.47 8.30
CA GLY A 19 -10.50 -30.91 8.28
C GLY A 19 -9.96 -31.23 6.88
N VAL A 20 -8.73 -31.71 6.85
CA VAL A 20 -8.03 -32.11 5.62
C VAL A 20 -8.55 -33.46 5.15
N TRP A 21 -8.76 -33.58 3.85
CA TRP A 21 -9.14 -34.83 3.20
C TRP A 21 -7.91 -35.49 2.60
N SER A 22 -7.87 -36.82 2.69
CA SER A 22 -6.80 -37.66 2.19
C SER A 22 -7.29 -38.43 0.97
N LEU A 23 -6.37 -38.76 0.07
CA LEU A 23 -6.62 -39.54 -1.14
C LEU A 23 -5.89 -40.88 -1.01
N GLU A 24 -6.62 -41.96 -1.27
CA GLU A 24 -6.12 -43.33 -1.30
C GLU A 24 -6.51 -43.96 -2.64
N TYR A 25 -5.58 -44.69 -3.25
CA TYR A 25 -5.84 -45.52 -4.43
C TYR A 25 -5.94 -46.97 -3.97
N GLY A 26 -7.02 -47.66 -4.34
CA GLY A 26 -7.38 -48.94 -3.73
C GLY A 26 -6.42 -50.08 -4.07
N GLU A 27 -5.74 -50.64 -3.07
CA GLU A 27 -5.12 -51.98 -3.16
C GLU A 27 -5.80 -53.04 -2.26
N GLY A 28 -6.88 -52.73 -1.51
CA GLY A 28 -7.46 -53.78 -0.66
C GLY A 28 -8.63 -53.51 0.28
N ARG A 29 -9.44 -52.46 0.12
CA ARG A 29 -10.62 -52.26 1.02
C ARG A 29 -11.97 -52.06 0.34
N PHE A 30 -12.03 -51.49 -0.85
CA PHE A 30 -13.22 -51.36 -1.69
C PHE A 30 -12.72 -51.32 -3.13
N ASP A 31 -13.37 -52.07 -4.04
CA ASP A 31 -13.18 -52.16 -5.49
C ASP A 31 -11.91 -51.44 -6.01
N GLY A 32 -10.83 -52.21 -6.27
CA GLY A 32 -9.47 -51.72 -6.56
C GLY A 32 -9.29 -50.93 -7.86
N ASP A 33 -10.37 -50.35 -8.38
CA ASP A 33 -10.42 -49.63 -9.65
C ASP A 33 -10.62 -48.10 -9.46
N ASP A 34 -10.85 -47.66 -8.21
CA ASP A 34 -11.30 -46.29 -7.89
C ASP A 34 -10.34 -45.51 -6.98
N ALA A 35 -10.39 -44.18 -7.09
CA ALA A 35 -9.78 -43.25 -6.15
C ALA A 35 -10.75 -42.94 -4.99
N LEU A 36 -10.27 -43.05 -3.75
CA LEU A 36 -11.06 -42.83 -2.55
C LEU A 36 -10.57 -41.60 -1.79
N ILE A 37 -11.46 -40.62 -1.66
CA ILE A 37 -11.24 -39.47 -0.80
C ILE A 37 -11.87 -39.78 0.55
N HIS A 38 -11.08 -39.65 1.61
CA HIS A 38 -11.46 -40.01 2.95
C HIS A 38 -10.91 -39.04 3.99
N ARG A 39 -11.30 -39.24 5.24
CA ARG A 39 -10.68 -38.59 6.40
C ARG A 39 -10.48 -39.62 7.50
N GLU A 40 -9.27 -39.67 8.05
CA GLU A 40 -8.95 -40.52 9.20
C GLU A 40 -9.01 -39.73 10.51
N VAL A 41 -10.17 -39.72 11.14
CA VAL A 41 -10.35 -39.16 12.49
C VAL A 41 -11.28 -40.08 13.28
N ALA A 42 -10.72 -40.74 14.30
CA ALA A 42 -11.42 -41.75 15.11
C ALA A 42 -12.01 -42.92 14.28
N GLY A 43 -11.35 -43.25 13.15
CA GLY A 43 -11.79 -44.26 12.19
C GLY A 43 -11.67 -43.76 10.75
N TYR A 44 -12.04 -44.60 9.80
CA TYR A 44 -12.06 -44.28 8.37
C TYR A 44 -13.43 -43.70 7.98
N ILE A 45 -13.46 -42.46 7.51
CA ILE A 45 -14.68 -41.80 7.02
C ILE A 45 -14.57 -41.66 5.50
N PRO A 46 -15.34 -42.42 4.70
CA PRO A 46 -15.39 -42.25 3.25
C PRO A 46 -16.13 -40.95 2.91
N ILE A 47 -15.60 -40.18 1.96
CA ILE A 47 -16.16 -38.90 1.54
C ILE A 47 -16.62 -38.95 0.09
N CYS A 48 -15.76 -39.44 -0.80
CA CYS A 48 -16.05 -39.52 -2.23
C CYS A 48 -15.29 -40.69 -2.86
N ARG A 49 -15.87 -41.26 -3.91
CA ARG A 49 -15.25 -42.27 -4.77
C ARG A 49 -15.24 -41.73 -6.19
N ILE A 50 -14.10 -41.83 -6.84
CA ILE A 50 -13.88 -41.33 -8.20
C ILE A 50 -13.50 -42.52 -9.06
N GLU A 51 -14.43 -42.89 -9.93
CA GLU A 51 -14.34 -44.10 -10.74
C GLU A 51 -13.30 -43.97 -11.84
N GLY A 52 -12.57 -45.05 -12.10
CA GLY A 52 -11.63 -45.12 -13.21
C GLY A 52 -10.30 -44.39 -12.98
N ALA A 53 -10.01 -43.96 -11.75
CA ALA A 53 -8.74 -43.32 -11.42
C ALA A 53 -7.59 -44.34 -11.24
N HIS A 54 -7.88 -45.64 -11.10
CA HIS A 54 -6.85 -46.66 -10.94
C HIS A 54 -6.36 -47.22 -12.30
N PRO A 55 -5.07 -47.60 -12.44
CA PRO A 55 -4.54 -48.22 -13.66
C PRO A 55 -5.23 -49.53 -14.06
N GLU A 56 -5.75 -50.28 -13.10
CA GLU A 56 -6.43 -51.57 -13.34
C GLU A 56 -7.92 -51.43 -13.68
N SER A 57 -8.45 -50.19 -13.69
CA SER A 57 -9.88 -49.91 -13.92
C SER A 57 -10.41 -50.29 -15.30
N GLY A 58 -9.53 -50.61 -16.26
CA GLY A 58 -9.90 -51.00 -17.62
C GLY A 58 -10.35 -49.84 -18.52
N PHE A 59 -10.31 -48.59 -18.05
CA PHE A 59 -10.51 -47.40 -18.87
C PHE A 59 -9.26 -47.02 -19.66
N ASP A 60 -9.41 -46.15 -20.66
CA ASP A 60 -8.25 -45.60 -21.39
C ASP A 60 -7.39 -44.67 -20.52
N GLU A 61 -6.11 -44.54 -20.86
CA GLU A 61 -5.12 -43.79 -20.07
C GLU A 61 -5.48 -42.30 -19.92
N ASP A 62 -6.09 -41.69 -20.93
CA ASP A 62 -6.49 -40.28 -20.89
C ASP A 62 -7.59 -40.07 -19.85
N PHE A 63 -8.61 -40.94 -19.84
CA PHE A 63 -9.65 -40.93 -18.83
C PHE A 63 -9.10 -41.17 -17.43
N GLN A 64 -8.21 -42.16 -17.25
CA GLN A 64 -7.61 -42.45 -15.94
C GLN A 64 -6.84 -41.25 -15.38
N THR A 65 -6.04 -40.61 -16.22
CA THR A 65 -5.23 -39.44 -15.84
C THR A 65 -6.12 -38.26 -15.43
N GLU A 66 -7.21 -38.01 -16.15
CA GLU A 66 -8.17 -36.97 -15.78
C GLU A 66 -8.83 -37.27 -14.42
N GLN A 67 -9.20 -38.53 -14.18
CA GLN A 67 -9.85 -38.95 -12.94
C GLN A 67 -8.91 -38.85 -11.73
N GLN A 68 -7.63 -39.19 -11.88
CA GLN A 68 -6.61 -38.96 -10.86
C GLN A 68 -6.48 -37.46 -10.54
N ALA A 69 -6.35 -36.62 -11.56
CA ALA A 69 -6.25 -35.17 -11.38
C ALA A 69 -7.50 -34.58 -10.70
N ASN A 70 -8.70 -35.07 -11.05
CA ASN A 70 -9.95 -34.68 -10.40
C ASN A 70 -9.97 -35.07 -8.92
N ALA A 71 -9.47 -36.27 -8.58
CA ALA A 71 -9.39 -36.75 -7.21
C ALA A 71 -8.42 -35.92 -6.37
N GLU A 72 -7.23 -35.66 -6.90
CA GLU A 72 -6.24 -34.79 -6.26
C GLU A 72 -6.79 -33.38 -6.05
N PHE A 73 -7.47 -32.81 -7.05
CA PHE A 73 -8.08 -31.49 -6.95
C PHE A 73 -9.14 -31.43 -5.85
N ILE A 74 -10.07 -32.40 -5.81
CA ILE A 74 -11.15 -32.42 -4.81
C ILE A 74 -10.57 -32.60 -3.39
N ALA A 75 -9.57 -33.47 -3.22
CA ALA A 75 -8.90 -33.65 -1.93
C ALA A 75 -8.15 -32.39 -1.48
N ALA A 76 -7.48 -31.69 -2.39
CA ALA A 76 -6.79 -30.43 -2.13
C ALA A 76 -7.78 -29.28 -1.84
N ALA A 77 -8.86 -29.19 -2.60
CA ALA A 77 -9.93 -28.20 -2.47
C ALA A 77 -10.97 -28.56 -1.40
N ASN A 78 -10.56 -29.31 -0.37
CA ASN A 78 -11.39 -29.69 0.75
C ASN A 78 -11.92 -28.45 1.53
N PRO A 79 -12.93 -28.63 2.40
CA PRO A 79 -13.54 -27.54 3.15
C PRO A 79 -12.56 -26.71 3.99
N ALA A 80 -11.52 -27.33 4.56
CA ALA A 80 -10.53 -26.60 5.35
C ALA A 80 -9.72 -25.63 4.47
N THR A 81 -9.29 -26.08 3.29
CA THR A 81 -8.61 -25.23 2.30
C THR A 81 -9.50 -24.09 1.83
N VAL A 82 -10.77 -24.38 1.49
CA VAL A 82 -11.73 -23.36 1.03
C VAL A 82 -11.97 -22.30 2.11
N LEU A 83 -12.17 -22.71 3.36
CA LEU A 83 -12.36 -21.76 4.47
C LEU A 83 -11.12 -20.88 4.70
N ALA A 84 -9.92 -21.47 4.65
CA ALA A 84 -8.69 -20.71 4.78
C ALA A 84 -8.53 -19.64 3.69
N LEU A 85 -8.87 -19.97 2.44
CA LEU A 85 -8.85 -19.03 1.32
C LEU A 85 -9.90 -17.91 1.49
N LEU A 86 -11.08 -18.23 2.01
CA LEU A 86 -12.12 -17.24 2.29
C LEU A 86 -11.70 -16.29 3.43
N ASP A 87 -11.07 -16.81 4.48
CA ASP A 87 -10.54 -16.01 5.60
C ASP A 87 -9.40 -15.09 5.14
N GLU A 88 -8.49 -15.59 4.29
CA GLU A 88 -7.44 -14.76 3.68
C GLU A 88 -8.05 -13.65 2.81
N ARG A 89 -9.04 -13.99 1.97
CA ARG A 89 -9.73 -13.01 1.15
C ARG A 89 -10.40 -11.92 1.98
N GLU A 90 -11.10 -12.29 3.06
CA GLU A 90 -11.75 -11.33 3.96
C GLU A 90 -10.74 -10.39 4.64
N ARG A 91 -9.61 -10.93 5.13
CA ARG A 91 -8.51 -10.13 5.68
C ARG A 91 -7.93 -9.15 4.65
N ASN A 92 -7.69 -9.62 3.43
CA ASN A 92 -7.19 -8.78 2.34
C ASN A 92 -8.17 -7.65 1.97
N GLN A 93 -9.49 -7.92 2.00
CA GLN A 93 -10.51 -6.91 1.79
C GLN A 93 -10.55 -5.85 2.89
N GLN A 94 -10.37 -6.26 4.14
CA GLN A 94 -10.28 -5.33 5.26
C GLN A 94 -9.02 -4.45 5.16
N TYR A 95 -7.88 -5.04 4.78
CA TYR A 95 -6.63 -4.32 4.58
C TYR A 95 -6.76 -3.23 3.50
N ILE A 96 -7.35 -3.57 2.35
CA ILE A 96 -7.58 -2.60 1.26
C ILE A 96 -8.44 -1.43 1.75
N LYS A 97 -9.56 -1.71 2.44
CA LYS A 97 -10.42 -0.66 3.02
C LYS A 97 -9.67 0.27 3.97
N SER A 98 -8.82 -0.30 4.85
CA SER A 98 -8.01 0.50 5.78
C SER A 98 -7.00 1.38 5.04
N ARG A 99 -6.37 0.86 3.98
CA ARG A 99 -5.42 1.62 3.16
C ARG A 99 -6.09 2.73 2.36
N ASP A 100 -7.29 2.47 1.84
CA ASP A 100 -8.06 3.48 1.13
C ASP A 100 -8.45 4.63 2.07
N GLN A 101 -8.87 4.31 3.30
CA GLN A 101 -9.16 5.33 4.31
C GLN A 101 -7.91 6.16 4.67
N GLU A 102 -6.78 5.49 4.92
CA GLU A 102 -5.51 6.17 5.22
C GLU A 102 -5.08 7.08 4.07
N ASN A 103 -5.22 6.61 2.82
CA ASN A 103 -4.89 7.40 1.63
C ASN A 103 -5.81 8.62 1.49
N GLU A 104 -7.09 8.49 1.83
CA GLU A 104 -8.03 9.62 1.85
C GLU A 104 -7.63 10.67 2.89
N ASP A 105 -7.29 10.24 4.12
CA ASP A 105 -6.84 11.12 5.20
C ASP A 105 -5.52 11.84 4.83
N ILE A 106 -4.59 11.12 4.19
CA ILE A 106 -3.36 11.70 3.65
C ILE A 106 -3.68 12.73 2.56
N ALA A 107 -4.58 12.42 1.64
CA ALA A 107 -4.96 13.34 0.57
C ALA A 107 -5.57 14.65 1.11
N LEU A 108 -6.41 14.55 2.15
CA LEU A 108 -6.96 15.72 2.85
C LEU A 108 -5.87 16.55 3.53
N THR A 109 -4.93 15.89 4.20
CA THR A 109 -3.83 16.57 4.91
C THR A 109 -2.88 17.26 3.93
N VAL A 110 -2.48 16.58 2.87
CA VAL A 110 -1.67 17.15 1.79
C VAL A 110 -2.39 18.31 1.11
N GLY A 111 -3.71 18.21 0.92
CA GLY A 111 -4.54 19.31 0.43
C GLY A 111 -4.44 20.56 1.29
N LYS A 112 -4.59 20.45 2.61
CA LYS A 112 -4.46 21.57 3.56
C LYS A 112 -3.05 22.18 3.53
N LEU A 113 -2.01 21.35 3.61
CA LEU A 113 -0.63 21.81 3.59
C LEU A 113 -0.27 22.54 2.30
N ARG A 114 -0.85 22.16 1.15
CA ARG A 114 -0.65 22.88 -0.12
C ARG A 114 -1.24 24.28 -0.07
N VAL A 115 -2.41 24.46 0.54
CA VAL A 115 -3.05 25.78 0.70
C VAL A 115 -2.22 26.64 1.65
N GLU A 116 -1.81 26.10 2.79
CA GLU A 116 -0.98 26.81 3.77
C GLU A 116 0.37 27.21 3.17
N LEU A 117 1.02 26.32 2.42
CA LEU A 117 2.28 26.59 1.75
C LEU A 117 2.14 27.72 0.72
N GLU A 118 1.04 27.75 -0.05
CA GLU A 118 0.83 28.82 -1.03
C GLU A 118 0.55 30.16 -0.35
N ALA A 119 -0.18 30.17 0.77
CA ALA A 119 -0.40 31.38 1.56
C ALA A 119 0.91 31.94 2.14
N GLU A 120 1.79 31.08 2.68
CA GLU A 120 3.10 31.50 3.18
C GLU A 120 4.03 32.00 2.08
N LYS A 121 4.04 31.33 0.91
CA LYS A 121 4.76 31.82 -0.27
C LYS A 121 4.29 33.20 -0.70
N GLN A 122 2.99 33.47 -0.65
CA GLN A 122 2.46 34.78 -0.99
C GLN A 122 2.87 35.85 0.03
N ARG A 123 2.77 35.56 1.33
CA ARG A 123 3.25 36.47 2.39
C ARG A 123 4.73 36.80 2.25
N ALA A 124 5.56 35.80 1.92
CA ALA A 124 6.98 36.02 1.69
C ALA A 124 7.25 36.95 0.49
N LYS A 125 6.48 36.83 -0.59
CA LYS A 125 6.56 37.76 -1.73
C LYS A 125 6.14 39.17 -1.34
N ASP A 126 5.05 39.32 -0.60
CA ASP A 126 4.55 40.63 -0.17
C ASP A 126 5.60 41.36 0.71
N LEU A 127 6.16 40.64 1.69
CA LEU A 127 7.25 41.15 2.54
C LEU A 127 8.51 41.51 1.74
N PHE A 128 8.87 40.71 0.74
CA PHE A 128 10.01 40.99 -0.13
C PHE A 128 9.81 42.31 -0.90
N MET A 129 8.63 42.51 -1.47
CA MET A 129 8.28 43.75 -2.20
C MET A 129 8.26 44.97 -1.28
N GLU A 130 7.74 44.83 -0.06
CA GLU A 130 7.76 45.90 0.94
C GLU A 130 9.19 46.26 1.36
N ASN A 131 10.04 45.25 1.61
CA ASN A 131 11.44 45.48 1.96
C ASN A 131 12.19 46.21 0.84
N ALA A 132 11.96 45.82 -0.43
CA ALA A 132 12.53 46.51 -1.59
C ALA A 132 12.08 47.97 -1.68
N ARG A 133 10.78 48.24 -1.42
CA ARG A 133 10.22 49.59 -1.41
C ARG A 133 10.83 50.44 -0.29
N LEU A 134 10.93 49.91 0.93
CA LEU A 134 11.52 50.61 2.08
C LEU A 134 12.99 50.94 1.83
N LYS A 135 13.78 49.99 1.30
CA LYS A 135 15.18 50.22 0.91
C LYS A 135 15.33 51.36 -0.09
N SER A 136 14.50 51.38 -1.14
CA SER A 136 14.49 52.46 -2.13
C SER A 136 14.12 53.81 -1.50
N GLY A 137 13.12 53.84 -0.62
CA GLY A 137 12.72 55.05 0.10
C GLY A 137 13.82 55.62 1.00
N ILE A 138 14.50 54.76 1.77
CA ILE A 138 15.63 55.15 2.62
C ILE A 138 16.77 55.73 1.78
N ALA A 139 17.13 55.08 0.67
CA ALA A 139 18.17 55.58 -0.23
C ALA A 139 17.83 56.98 -0.80
N GLY A 140 16.56 57.20 -1.17
CA GLY A 140 16.09 58.51 -1.62
C GLY A 140 16.20 59.60 -0.55
N LEU A 141 15.80 59.31 0.70
CA LEU A 141 15.92 60.25 1.82
C LEU A 141 17.38 60.61 2.12
N ILE A 142 18.29 59.63 2.07
CA ILE A 142 19.74 59.86 2.21
C ILE A 142 20.25 60.78 1.09
N HIS A 143 19.84 60.54 -0.16
CA HIS A 143 20.27 61.34 -1.31
C HIS A 143 19.77 62.80 -1.25
N LEU A 144 18.55 63.02 -0.76
CA LEU A 144 17.95 64.35 -0.54
C LEU A 144 18.63 65.15 0.59
N GLY A 145 19.64 64.59 1.25
CA GLY A 145 20.41 65.30 2.27
C GLY A 145 19.64 65.52 3.57
N ILE A 146 18.51 64.80 3.78
CA ILE A 146 17.81 64.73 5.07
C ILE A 146 18.69 63.88 5.99
N ARG A 147 19.74 64.48 6.52
CA ARG A 147 20.51 63.89 7.61
C ARG A 147 19.55 63.79 8.79
N TYR A 148 19.11 62.57 9.12
CA TYR A 148 18.66 62.30 10.48
C TYR A 148 19.74 62.88 11.38
N ALA A 149 19.38 63.82 12.26
CA ALA A 149 20.32 64.52 13.12
C ALA A 149 20.98 63.60 14.16
N ASP A 150 20.87 62.29 13.99
CA ASP A 150 21.23 61.27 14.96
C ASP A 150 22.20 60.25 14.34
N VAL A 151 23.42 60.24 14.88
CA VAL A 151 24.56 59.42 14.44
C VAL A 151 24.23 57.93 14.55
N GLU A 152 23.35 57.56 15.47
CA GLU A 152 22.97 56.17 15.71
C GLU A 152 22.14 55.59 14.56
N VAL A 153 21.27 56.39 13.94
CA VAL A 153 20.48 55.99 12.77
C VAL A 153 21.38 55.79 11.55
N MET A 154 22.42 56.62 11.41
CA MET A 154 23.38 56.52 10.31
C MET A 154 24.26 55.26 10.43
N ARG A 155 24.63 54.89 11.66
CA ARG A 155 25.33 53.63 11.95
C ARG A 155 24.46 52.42 11.65
N ILE A 156 23.21 52.41 12.11
CA ILE A 156 22.26 51.30 11.87
C ILE A 156 21.98 51.13 10.36
N ALA A 157 21.85 52.23 9.61
CA ALA A 157 21.68 52.16 8.16
C ALA A 157 22.90 51.55 7.45
N GLY A 158 24.11 51.89 7.88
CA GLY A 158 25.35 51.28 7.39
C GLY A 158 25.48 49.79 7.75
N ASP A 159 25.16 49.43 9.00
CA ASP A 159 25.18 48.04 9.48
C ASP A 159 24.16 47.18 8.73
N ALA A 160 22.96 47.71 8.45
CA ALA A 160 21.95 47.05 7.64
C ALA A 160 22.42 46.85 6.19
N GLN A 161 23.07 47.85 5.59
CA GLN A 161 23.66 47.74 4.24
C GLN A 161 24.80 46.72 4.17
N LEU A 162 25.57 46.49 5.24
CA LEU A 162 26.64 45.49 5.27
C LEU A 162 26.14 44.07 5.56
N SER A 163 25.08 43.94 6.35
CA SER A 163 24.42 42.65 6.60
C SER A 163 23.73 42.08 5.35
N THR A 164 23.18 42.95 4.49
CA THR A 164 22.38 42.55 3.31
C THR A 164 23.18 41.75 2.25
N PRO A 165 24.39 42.15 1.82
CA PRO A 165 25.22 41.37 0.91
C PRO A 165 25.58 39.99 1.45
N CYS A 166 25.78 39.89 2.76
CA CYS A 166 26.04 38.61 3.43
C CYS A 166 24.79 37.71 3.37
N THR A 167 23.60 38.27 3.63
CA THR A 167 22.34 37.51 3.56
C THR A 167 22.00 37.07 2.13
N ASP A 168 22.17 37.96 1.15
CA ASP A 168 21.96 37.67 -0.27
C ASP A 168 22.92 36.58 -0.78
N SER A 169 24.17 36.57 -0.30
CA SER A 169 25.16 35.53 -0.62
C SER A 169 24.77 34.16 -0.04
N ILE A 170 24.26 34.12 1.19
CA ILE A 170 23.78 32.88 1.83
C ILE A 170 22.54 32.34 1.10
N ILE A 171 21.56 33.20 0.79
CA ILE A 171 20.34 32.82 0.07
C ILE A 171 20.69 32.27 -1.31
N ASN A 172 21.58 32.92 -2.05
CA ASN A 172 22.04 32.43 -3.36
C ASN A 172 22.77 31.09 -3.26
N SER A 173 23.58 30.88 -2.21
CA SER A 173 24.27 29.61 -1.96
C SER A 173 23.29 28.48 -1.65
N ILE A 174 22.23 28.75 -0.88
CA ILE A 174 21.15 27.78 -0.61
C ILE A 174 20.35 27.48 -1.88
N ALA A 175 19.99 28.50 -2.66
CA ALA A 175 19.21 28.37 -3.88
C ALA A 175 19.93 27.61 -5.01
N THR A 176 21.26 27.70 -5.08
CA THR A 176 22.08 26.96 -6.05
C THR A 176 22.43 25.53 -5.59
N GLY A 177 21.98 25.13 -4.39
CA GLY A 177 22.22 23.81 -3.81
C GLY A 177 23.66 23.68 -3.32
N ILE A 178 23.88 23.89 -2.02
CA ILE A 178 25.20 23.74 -1.40
C ILE A 178 25.68 22.28 -1.54
N ARG A 179 26.52 22.01 -2.54
CA ARG A 179 27.53 20.95 -2.46
C ARG A 179 28.53 21.36 -1.39
N ILE A 180 28.33 20.88 -0.17
CA ILE A 180 29.43 20.82 0.79
C ILE A 180 30.39 19.77 0.24
N LYS A 181 31.43 20.20 -0.47
CA LYS A 181 32.61 19.37 -0.68
C LYS A 181 33.27 19.22 0.69
N GLY A 182 32.96 18.13 1.37
CA GLY A 182 33.71 17.67 2.53
C GLY A 182 35.15 17.35 2.11
N GLU A 183 36.06 17.80 2.97
CA GLU A 183 37.40 17.24 3.16
C GLU A 183 37.33 15.73 3.43
#